data_AF-A0A3C0FZV0-F1
#
_entry.id   AF-A0A3C0FZV0-F1
#
_cell.length_a   1.000
_cell.length_b   1.000
_cell.length_c   1.000
_cell.angle_alpha   90.00
_cell.angle_beta   90.00
_cell.angle_gamma   90.00
#
_symmetry.space_group_name_H-M   'P 1'
#
loop_
_entity.id
_entity.type
_entity.pdbx_description
1 polymer ?
#
loop_
_entity_poly.entity_id
_entity_poly.type
_entity_poly.pdbx_seq_one_letter_code
_entity_poly.pdbx_strand_id
1 'polypeptide(L)'
;MNRGPIERQRQGRVKAVSREGMSNSKYRALGNDGTKTGVENEKINEPHPNYNVAPCEKVFEGENNQFIILGRDRPAGRTSGYGGAGDTHCARIELVAGMSGMLAKEVNVKNQTLEKFQYDDPNDNEETIFTDGNAFADASKIYMSQRTDVDRNFKLSVSRIGNYSTRSAVAVKADAVRIISRDAGIKLIAGGTDSLNSQGKKIIGKDRIGIALNCGNVPDSDMYKLVKGEPLVELLKGLYKNVSELNSAVGQIAQALIAVGGNLAAIPFTAPAGAASAAGGTLATLTATTQQANLAISEIDLELQKILSQYNYTN
;
A
#
# COMPACT_ATOMS: atom_id res chain seq x y z
N MET A 1 8.37 1.86 -52.83
CA MET A 1 9.37 1.94 -51.74
C MET A 1 8.93 1.01 -50.62
N ASN A 2 9.55 -0.16 -50.57
CA ASN A 2 9.22 -1.25 -49.65
C ASN A 2 9.87 -0.94 -48.29
N ARG A 3 9.11 -0.56 -47.27
CA ARG A 3 9.63 -0.42 -45.89
C ARG A 3 9.55 -1.80 -45.23
N GLY A 4 10.69 -2.48 -45.16
CA GLY A 4 10.82 -3.76 -44.45
C GLY A 4 10.51 -3.62 -42.95
N PRO A 5 10.25 -4.74 -42.25
CA PRO A 5 9.93 -4.72 -40.84
C PRO A 5 11.14 -4.24 -40.03
N ILE A 6 10.92 -3.23 -39.20
CA ILE A 6 11.92 -2.70 -38.27
C ILE A 6 12.10 -3.74 -37.15
N GLU A 7 13.12 -4.58 -37.27
CA GLU A 7 13.66 -5.33 -36.13
C GLU A 7 14.26 -4.33 -35.14
N ARG A 8 13.47 -3.87 -34.17
CA ARG A 8 14.05 -3.27 -32.97
C ARG A 8 14.75 -4.38 -32.20
N GLN A 9 16.06 -4.51 -32.38
CA GLN A 9 16.90 -5.25 -31.45
C GLN A 9 16.55 -4.78 -30.03
N ARG A 10 16.05 -5.70 -29.19
CA ARG A 10 15.79 -5.45 -27.76
C ARG A 10 17.13 -5.18 -27.09
N GLN A 11 17.57 -3.91 -27.10
CA GLN A 11 18.78 -3.47 -26.40
C GLN A 11 18.70 -3.88 -24.93
N GLY A 12 19.70 -4.66 -24.48
CA GLY A 12 20.09 -4.68 -23.08
C GLY A 12 19.45 -5.72 -22.15
N ARG A 13 18.93 -6.86 -22.64
CA ARG A 13 18.68 -7.99 -21.73
C ARG A 13 20.00 -8.71 -21.46
N VAL A 14 20.79 -8.19 -20.50
CA VAL A 14 21.90 -8.96 -19.93
C VAL A 14 21.31 -10.29 -19.47
N LYS A 15 21.83 -11.42 -19.96
CA LYS A 15 21.44 -12.74 -19.44
C LYS A 15 21.79 -12.75 -17.96
N ALA A 16 20.79 -12.69 -17.09
CA ALA A 16 20.97 -12.74 -15.64
C ALA A 16 21.30 -14.18 -15.22
N VAL A 17 22.40 -14.75 -15.71
CA VAL A 17 22.95 -15.99 -15.15
C VAL A 17 23.84 -15.56 -14.00
N SER A 18 23.23 -15.37 -12.82
CA SER A 18 24.04 -15.27 -11.61
C SER A 18 24.66 -16.66 -11.39
N ARG A 19 25.99 -16.73 -11.42
CA ARG A 19 26.72 -17.99 -11.16
C ARG A 19 27.20 -18.09 -9.72
N GLU A 20 27.02 -17.02 -8.96
CA GLU A 20 27.45 -16.95 -7.56
C GLU A 20 26.60 -17.89 -6.71
N GLY A 21 27.27 -18.76 -5.94
CA GLY A 21 26.61 -19.74 -5.07
C GLY A 21 26.04 -20.97 -5.79
N MET A 22 26.35 -21.18 -7.07
CA MET A 22 26.06 -22.42 -7.80
C MET A 22 27.10 -23.49 -7.46
N SER A 23 26.69 -24.76 -7.40
CA SER A 23 27.61 -25.89 -7.21
C SER A 23 28.58 -26.09 -8.39
N ASN A 24 29.78 -26.60 -8.10
CA ASN A 24 30.86 -26.84 -9.06
C ASN A 24 30.44 -27.84 -10.14
N SER A 25 29.60 -28.81 -9.80
CA SER A 25 29.02 -29.77 -10.75
C SER A 25 28.13 -29.07 -11.80
N LYS A 26 27.23 -28.17 -11.36
CA LYS A 26 26.39 -27.35 -12.26
C LYS A 26 27.22 -26.35 -13.05
N TYR A 27 28.24 -25.75 -12.42
CA TYR A 27 29.17 -24.83 -13.07
C TYR A 27 29.94 -25.51 -14.21
N ARG A 28 30.37 -26.76 -14.02
CA ARG A 28 31.05 -27.56 -15.06
C ARG A 28 30.12 -28.03 -16.16
N ALA A 29 28.88 -28.39 -15.81
CA ALA A 29 27.87 -28.81 -16.78
C ALA A 29 27.50 -27.69 -17.78
N LEU A 30 27.63 -26.42 -17.37
CA LEU A 30 27.48 -25.26 -18.27
C LEU A 30 28.54 -25.20 -19.39
N GLY A 31 29.72 -25.82 -19.19
CA GLY A 31 30.83 -25.78 -20.15
C GLY A 31 30.73 -26.80 -21.29
N ASN A 32 29.96 -27.88 -21.10
CA ASN A 32 29.86 -28.99 -22.05
C ASN A 32 28.52 -29.07 -22.79
N ASP A 33 27.47 -28.41 -22.30
CA ASP A 33 26.11 -28.56 -22.82
C ASP A 33 25.52 -27.20 -23.19
N GLY A 34 25.64 -26.82 -24.46
CA GLY A 34 25.09 -25.58 -25.04
C GLY A 34 23.55 -25.53 -25.08
N THR A 35 22.87 -26.48 -24.45
CA THR A 35 21.42 -26.73 -24.53
C THR A 35 20.61 -26.17 -23.36
N LYS A 36 21.25 -25.66 -22.30
CA LYS A 36 20.56 -25.10 -21.11
C LYS A 36 20.65 -23.60 -21.02
N THR A 37 20.24 -22.94 -22.11
CA THR A 37 20.41 -21.50 -22.29
C THR A 37 19.28 -20.66 -21.71
N GLY A 38 18.18 -21.29 -21.27
CA GLY A 38 16.95 -20.62 -20.86
C GLY A 38 16.14 -20.01 -22.00
N VAL A 39 16.59 -20.18 -23.26
CA VAL A 39 15.87 -19.70 -24.45
C VAL A 39 14.63 -20.58 -24.64
N GLU A 40 13.53 -20.00 -25.13
CA GLU A 40 12.27 -20.73 -25.35
C GLU A 40 11.66 -21.40 -24.10
N ASN A 41 11.99 -20.91 -22.89
CA ASN A 41 11.64 -21.52 -21.60
C ASN A 41 12.28 -22.90 -21.35
N GLU A 42 13.39 -23.20 -22.02
CA GLU A 42 14.23 -24.33 -21.65
C GLU A 42 14.81 -24.15 -20.24
N LYS A 43 15.27 -25.26 -19.67
CA LYS A 43 16.00 -25.24 -18.40
C LYS A 43 17.22 -24.33 -18.50
N ILE A 44 17.44 -23.54 -17.46
CA ILE A 44 18.66 -22.76 -17.29
C ILE A 44 19.39 -23.25 -16.04
N ASN A 45 20.71 -23.36 -16.09
CA ASN A 45 21.49 -23.62 -14.88
C ASN A 45 21.62 -22.30 -14.12
N GLU A 46 20.89 -22.20 -13.01
CA GLU A 46 20.93 -21.08 -12.07
C GLU A 46 20.98 -21.62 -10.61
N PRO A 47 21.40 -20.80 -9.63
CA PRO A 47 21.40 -21.18 -8.23
C PRO A 47 19.98 -21.51 -7.76
N HIS A 48 19.81 -22.74 -7.27
CA HIS A 48 18.56 -23.27 -6.77
C HIS A 48 18.70 -23.59 -5.27
N PRO A 49 18.23 -22.72 -4.36
CA PRO A 49 18.41 -22.92 -2.92
C PRO A 49 17.91 -24.29 -2.44
N ASN A 50 18.66 -24.95 -1.56
CA ASN A 50 18.20 -26.17 -0.92
C ASN A 50 17.28 -25.81 0.23
N TYR A 51 15.98 -26.07 0.12
CA TYR A 51 15.04 -25.74 1.18
C TYR A 51 15.22 -26.67 2.40
N ASN A 52 15.24 -26.10 3.60
CA ASN A 52 15.36 -26.86 4.85
C ASN A 52 14.02 -27.54 5.20
N VAL A 53 13.71 -28.66 4.55
CA VAL A 53 12.41 -29.35 4.70
C VAL A 53 12.20 -29.85 6.13
N ALA A 54 11.06 -29.50 6.74
CA ALA A 54 10.65 -30.07 8.03
C ALA A 54 9.97 -31.45 7.84
N PRO A 55 9.99 -32.35 8.84
CA PRO A 55 9.49 -33.73 8.69
C PRO A 55 7.99 -33.84 8.35
N CYS A 56 7.22 -32.80 8.66
CA CYS A 56 5.78 -32.74 8.37
C CYS A 56 5.45 -31.97 7.08
N GLU A 57 6.47 -31.53 6.33
CA GLU A 57 6.28 -30.75 5.10
C GLU A 57 6.28 -31.65 3.87
N LYS A 58 5.46 -31.26 2.90
CA LYS A 58 5.52 -31.75 1.54
C LYS A 58 5.89 -30.58 0.63
N VAL A 59 7.03 -30.70 -0.03
CA VAL A 59 7.59 -29.66 -0.90
C VAL A 59 7.55 -30.14 -2.33
N PHE A 60 7.03 -29.30 -3.22
CA PHE A 60 7.15 -29.47 -4.66
C PHE A 60 8.05 -28.36 -5.19
N GLU A 61 9.17 -28.74 -5.78
CA GLU A 61 10.19 -27.83 -6.29
C GLU A 61 10.16 -27.83 -7.82
N GLY A 62 10.15 -26.64 -8.41
CA GLY A 62 10.36 -26.47 -9.84
C GLY A 62 11.85 -26.45 -10.19
N GLU A 63 12.17 -26.29 -11.48
CA GLU A 63 13.58 -26.25 -11.90
C GLU A 63 14.21 -24.85 -11.82
N ASN A 64 13.41 -23.81 -11.64
CA ASN A 64 13.81 -22.40 -11.75
C ASN A 64 13.51 -21.61 -10.45
N ASN A 65 13.97 -22.12 -9.30
CA ASN A 65 13.81 -21.52 -7.97
C ASN A 65 12.33 -21.23 -7.61
N GLN A 66 11.49 -22.25 -7.74
CA GLN A 66 10.04 -22.20 -7.51
C GLN A 66 9.63 -23.27 -6.51
N PHE A 67 8.81 -22.92 -5.53
CA PHE A 67 8.44 -23.82 -4.44
C PHE A 67 6.94 -23.75 -4.14
N ILE A 68 6.33 -24.92 -3.95
CA ILE A 68 5.03 -25.10 -3.32
C ILE A 68 5.25 -25.91 -2.06
N ILE A 69 5.02 -25.31 -0.90
CA ILE A 69 5.30 -25.93 0.39
C ILE A 69 3.98 -26.09 1.16
N LEU A 70 3.63 -27.35 1.43
CA LEU A 70 2.51 -27.72 2.28
C LEU A 70 3.05 -28.15 3.63
N GLY A 71 2.53 -27.61 4.73
CA GLY A 71 3.03 -27.97 6.05
C GLY A 71 2.34 -27.25 7.19
N ARG A 72 3.10 -27.00 8.26
CA ARG A 72 2.66 -26.24 9.42
C ARG A 72 3.26 -24.83 9.40
N ASP A 73 2.61 -23.90 10.09
CA ASP A 73 3.00 -22.48 10.17
C ASP A 73 4.45 -22.33 10.63
N ARG A 74 5.33 -21.91 9.71
CA ARG A 74 6.70 -21.54 10.01
C ARG A 74 7.14 -20.39 9.09
N PRO A 75 7.06 -19.13 9.55
CA PRO A 75 7.41 -17.98 8.71
C PRO A 75 8.92 -17.85 8.45
N ALA A 76 9.75 -18.53 9.25
CA ALA A 76 11.20 -18.55 9.16
C ALA A 76 11.71 -20.01 9.25
N GLY A 77 12.54 -20.31 10.24
CA GLY A 77 13.10 -21.64 10.47
C GLY A 77 12.13 -22.67 11.04
N ARG A 78 12.61 -23.91 11.19
CA ARG A 78 11.83 -25.05 11.71
C ARG A 78 11.26 -24.86 13.11
N THR A 79 11.87 -24.00 13.92
CA THR A 79 11.42 -23.65 15.29
C THR A 79 10.52 -22.42 15.33
N SER A 80 10.26 -21.78 14.19
CA SER A 80 9.46 -20.55 14.12
C SER A 80 7.97 -20.83 13.94
N GLY A 81 7.16 -19.81 14.24
CA GLY A 81 5.71 -19.87 14.06
C GLY A 81 5.02 -20.86 14.98
N TYR A 82 3.73 -21.07 14.72
CA TYR A 82 2.92 -21.99 15.52
C TYR A 82 3.23 -23.46 15.23
N GLY A 83 3.72 -23.77 14.04
CA GLY A 83 4.21 -25.11 13.68
C GLY A 83 5.45 -25.50 14.47
N GLY A 84 6.41 -24.59 14.61
CA GLY A 84 7.62 -24.79 15.42
C GLY A 84 7.35 -24.88 16.92
N ALA A 85 6.35 -24.14 17.42
CA ALA A 85 5.90 -24.22 18.81
C ALA A 85 5.11 -25.50 19.14
N GLY A 86 4.68 -26.26 18.13
CA GLY A 86 3.91 -27.50 18.30
C GLY A 86 2.39 -27.32 18.38
N ASP A 87 1.87 -26.10 18.18
CA ASP A 87 0.43 -25.79 18.31
C ASP A 87 -0.42 -26.50 17.25
N THR A 88 -1.61 -26.95 17.64
CA THR A 88 -2.56 -27.55 16.69
C THR A 88 -3.22 -26.49 15.78
N HIS A 89 -3.84 -26.94 14.68
CA HIS A 89 -4.59 -26.08 13.75
C HIS A 89 -3.77 -24.95 13.13
N CYS A 90 -2.52 -25.25 12.76
CA CYS A 90 -1.59 -24.33 12.16
C CYS A 90 -1.18 -24.76 10.74
N ALA A 91 -2.12 -25.30 9.96
CA ALA A 91 -1.85 -25.67 8.58
C ALA A 91 -1.42 -24.44 7.76
N ARG A 92 -0.38 -24.59 6.93
CA ARG A 92 0.18 -23.54 6.07
C ARG A 92 0.40 -24.06 4.65
N ILE A 93 0.04 -23.23 3.69
CA ILE A 93 0.42 -23.34 2.28
C ILE A 93 1.27 -22.13 1.93
N GLU A 94 2.42 -22.37 1.32
CA GLU A 94 3.32 -21.31 0.87
C GLU A 94 3.68 -21.52 -0.60
N LEU A 95 3.50 -20.47 -1.40
CA LEU A 95 3.90 -20.41 -2.80
C LEU A 95 5.01 -19.38 -2.92
N VAL A 96 6.17 -19.81 -3.40
CA VAL A 96 7.36 -18.95 -3.53
C VAL A 96 7.90 -19.03 -4.95
N ALA A 97 8.10 -17.87 -5.56
CA ALA A 97 8.88 -17.73 -6.78
C ALA A 97 10.09 -16.85 -6.46
N GLY A 98 11.29 -17.43 -6.59
CA GLY A 98 12.55 -16.79 -6.21
C GLY A 98 12.78 -16.81 -4.69
N MET A 99 12.97 -18.00 -4.11
CA MET A 99 13.39 -18.15 -2.72
C MET A 99 14.78 -17.52 -2.52
N SER A 100 14.94 -16.73 -1.46
CA SER A 100 16.10 -15.86 -1.22
C SER A 100 16.40 -14.82 -2.32
N GLY A 101 15.54 -14.71 -3.34
CA GLY A 101 15.63 -13.73 -4.42
C GLY A 101 17.02 -13.70 -5.07
N MET A 102 17.65 -12.53 -5.09
CA MET A 102 19.00 -12.33 -5.64
C MET A 102 20.10 -13.01 -4.81
N LEU A 103 19.83 -13.36 -3.55
CA LEU A 103 20.78 -14.00 -2.64
C LEU A 103 20.67 -15.54 -2.66
N ALA A 104 19.97 -16.11 -3.64
CA ALA A 104 19.85 -17.54 -3.83
C ALA A 104 21.24 -18.19 -3.98
N LYS A 105 21.52 -19.20 -3.14
CA LYS A 105 22.76 -19.98 -3.15
C LYS A 105 22.47 -21.44 -2.83
N GLU A 106 23.17 -22.34 -3.50
CA GLU A 106 23.18 -23.79 -3.22
C GLU A 106 24.30 -24.16 -2.26
N VAL A 107 25.48 -23.59 -2.51
CA VAL A 107 26.71 -23.93 -1.80
C VAL A 107 27.46 -22.68 -1.38
N ASN A 108 28.20 -22.79 -0.28
CA ASN A 108 29.27 -21.88 0.03
C ASN A 108 30.58 -22.49 -0.44
N VAL A 109 31.41 -21.71 -1.12
CA VAL A 109 32.78 -22.12 -1.40
C VAL A 109 33.57 -21.92 -0.11
N LYS A 110 34.13 -22.99 0.44
CA LYS A 110 35.05 -22.90 1.58
C LYS A 110 36.20 -22.00 1.15
N ASN A 111 36.30 -20.81 1.75
CA ASN A 111 37.36 -19.86 1.43
C ASN A 111 38.72 -20.57 1.41
N GLN A 112 39.50 -20.31 0.36
CA GLN A 112 40.90 -20.72 0.17
C GLN A 112 41.88 -20.19 1.25
N THR A 113 41.40 -19.82 2.44
CA THR A 113 42.21 -19.27 3.53
C THR A 113 42.76 -20.34 4.48
N LEU A 114 42.63 -21.62 4.13
CA LEU A 114 43.46 -22.69 4.69
C LEU A 114 44.46 -23.06 3.60
N GLU A 115 45.56 -22.31 3.50
CA GLU A 115 46.67 -22.44 2.52
C GLU A 115 47.39 -23.82 2.52
N LYS A 116 46.81 -24.88 3.10
CA LYS A 116 47.48 -26.18 3.28
C LYS A 116 46.64 -27.42 3.03
N PHE A 117 45.37 -27.31 2.61
CA PHE A 117 44.60 -28.49 2.23
C PHE A 117 44.39 -28.51 0.72
N GLN A 118 45.19 -29.35 0.05
CA GLN A 118 44.95 -29.78 -1.32
C GLN A 118 43.72 -30.72 -1.26
N TYR A 119 42.60 -30.30 -1.85
CA TYR A 119 41.38 -31.11 -1.90
C TYR A 119 41.52 -32.18 -2.99
N ASP A 120 41.18 -33.43 -2.68
CA ASP A 120 41.26 -34.57 -3.60
C ASP A 120 40.21 -34.48 -4.72
N ASP A 121 39.00 -33.99 -4.41
CA ASP A 121 37.98 -33.64 -5.41
C ASP A 121 37.67 -32.12 -5.34
N PRO A 122 37.64 -31.41 -6.48
CA PRO A 122 37.17 -30.03 -6.54
C PRO A 122 35.72 -29.80 -6.08
N ASN A 123 34.92 -30.82 -5.74
CA ASN A 123 33.63 -30.68 -5.06
C ASN A 123 33.74 -30.69 -3.52
N ASP A 124 34.86 -31.13 -2.93
CA ASP A 124 35.06 -31.16 -1.47
C ASP A 124 35.25 -29.77 -0.85
N ASN A 125 35.53 -28.78 -1.69
CA ASN A 125 35.62 -27.37 -1.32
C ASN A 125 34.25 -26.69 -1.17
N GLU A 126 33.15 -27.41 -1.35
CA GLU A 126 31.78 -26.88 -1.24
C GLU A 126 31.11 -27.32 0.07
N GLU A 127 30.32 -26.43 0.66
CA GLU A 127 29.40 -26.76 1.76
C GLU A 127 27.97 -26.42 1.34
N THR A 128 27.08 -27.41 1.37
CA THR A 128 25.67 -27.22 1.01
C THR A 128 24.99 -26.29 2.00
N ILE A 129 24.39 -25.21 1.50
CA ILE A 129 23.63 -24.27 2.32
C ILE A 129 22.17 -24.68 2.25
N PHE A 130 21.55 -24.82 3.43
CA PHE A 130 20.11 -24.95 3.55
C PHE A 130 19.49 -23.59 3.82
N THR A 131 18.41 -23.30 3.10
CA THR A 131 17.67 -22.04 3.19
C THR A 131 16.31 -22.30 3.82
N ASP A 132 15.96 -21.48 4.80
CA ASP A 132 14.61 -21.41 5.36
C ASP A 132 13.80 -20.32 4.64
N GLY A 133 12.47 -20.42 4.70
CA GLY A 133 11.61 -19.37 4.12
C GLY A 133 11.86 -18.04 4.82
N ASN A 134 11.90 -16.93 4.08
CA ASN A 134 12.12 -15.63 4.69
C ASN A 134 11.30 -14.56 3.97
N ALA A 135 10.33 -13.99 4.67
CA ALA A 135 9.45 -12.95 4.13
C ALA A 135 10.20 -11.75 3.53
N PHE A 136 11.42 -11.45 3.97
CA PHE A 136 12.21 -10.31 3.48
C PHE A 136 13.07 -10.64 2.28
N ALA A 137 13.70 -11.82 2.27
CA ALA A 137 14.64 -12.22 1.23
C ALA A 137 13.93 -12.77 -0.02
N ASP A 138 12.73 -13.33 0.15
CA ASP A 138 11.98 -13.93 -0.96
C ASP A 138 11.43 -12.86 -1.91
N ALA A 139 11.59 -13.11 -3.21
CA ALA A 139 11.22 -12.17 -4.27
C ALA A 139 9.70 -12.04 -4.41
N SER A 140 8.99 -13.15 -4.60
CA SER A 140 7.53 -13.20 -4.61
C SER A 140 7.02 -14.35 -3.75
N LYS A 141 6.06 -14.04 -2.86
CA LYS A 141 5.51 -14.98 -1.89
C LYS A 141 4.01 -14.77 -1.71
N ILE A 142 3.27 -15.88 -1.72
CA ILE A 142 1.93 -15.97 -1.13
C ILE A 142 2.03 -16.90 0.07
N TYR A 143 1.80 -16.34 1.27
CA TYR A 143 1.84 -17.06 2.54
C TYR A 143 0.41 -17.19 3.07
N MET A 144 -0.09 -18.42 3.16
CA MET A 144 -1.42 -18.73 3.67
C MET A 144 -1.31 -19.63 4.89
N SER A 145 -1.85 -19.21 6.03
CA SER A 145 -1.81 -19.98 7.26
C SER A 145 -3.12 -19.92 8.01
N GLN A 146 -3.54 -21.05 8.59
CA GLN A 146 -4.73 -21.17 9.44
C GLN A 146 -4.55 -20.42 10.77
N ARG A 147 -3.31 -20.33 11.25
CA ARG A 147 -2.94 -19.70 12.51
C ARG A 147 -1.53 -19.15 12.41
N THR A 148 -1.42 -17.83 12.38
CA THR A 148 -0.14 -17.12 12.27
C THR A 148 -0.23 -15.72 12.88
N ASP A 149 0.94 -15.12 13.09
CA ASP A 149 1.12 -13.73 13.52
C ASP A 149 1.63 -12.92 12.32
N VAL A 150 0.75 -12.68 11.35
CA VAL A 150 1.13 -12.13 10.03
C VAL A 150 1.86 -10.79 10.14
N ASP A 151 1.35 -9.88 10.98
CA ASP A 151 1.93 -8.54 11.10
C ASP A 151 3.35 -8.57 11.68
N ARG A 152 3.60 -9.47 12.64
CA ARG A 152 4.94 -9.65 13.23
C ARG A 152 5.88 -10.34 12.24
N ASN A 153 5.40 -11.37 11.57
CA ASN A 153 6.20 -12.16 10.63
C ASN A 153 6.68 -11.32 9.44
N PHE A 154 5.85 -10.39 8.97
CA PHE A 154 6.16 -9.49 7.86
C PHE A 154 6.65 -8.10 8.32
N LYS A 155 6.82 -7.87 9.64
CA LYS A 155 7.20 -6.57 10.24
C LYS A 155 6.35 -5.41 9.75
N LEU A 156 5.03 -5.63 9.72
CA LEU A 156 4.05 -4.62 9.39
C LEU A 156 3.84 -3.68 10.59
N SER A 157 3.67 -2.40 10.29
CA SER A 157 3.37 -1.35 11.25
C SER A 157 1.97 -1.54 11.84
N VAL A 158 1.84 -1.14 13.10
CA VAL A 158 0.56 -1.18 13.80
C VAL A 158 -0.34 -0.10 13.21
N SER A 159 -1.50 -0.51 12.68
CA SER A 159 -2.57 0.40 12.27
C SER A 159 -3.64 0.51 13.36
N ARG A 160 -4.67 1.35 13.17
CA ARG A 160 -5.87 1.38 14.03
C ARG A 160 -6.54 0.03 14.22
N ILE A 161 -6.35 -0.89 13.27
CA ILE A 161 -6.87 -2.27 13.34
C ILE A 161 -6.14 -3.09 14.42
N GLY A 162 -4.95 -2.65 14.82
CA GLY A 162 -4.06 -3.37 15.70
C GLY A 162 -3.31 -4.46 14.96
N ASN A 163 -2.51 -5.21 15.71
CA ASN A 163 -1.85 -6.41 15.21
C ASN A 163 -2.68 -7.63 15.59
N TYR A 164 -2.93 -8.51 14.64
CA TYR A 164 -3.60 -9.76 14.91
C TYR A 164 -2.60 -10.90 15.06
N SER A 165 -2.66 -11.54 16.23
CA SER A 165 -1.96 -12.78 16.51
C SER A 165 -2.92 -13.96 16.59
N THR A 166 -2.42 -15.16 16.31
CA THR A 166 -3.21 -16.40 16.43
C THR A 166 -4.47 -16.36 15.55
N ARG A 167 -4.35 -15.88 14.31
CA ARG A 167 -5.47 -15.82 13.35
C ARG A 167 -5.09 -16.44 12.01
N SER A 168 -6.10 -16.81 11.23
CA SER A 168 -5.88 -17.18 9.84
C SER A 168 -5.52 -15.93 9.05
N ALA A 169 -4.48 -16.01 8.24
CA ALA A 169 -4.05 -14.89 7.42
C ALA A 169 -3.52 -15.36 6.07
N VAL A 170 -3.69 -14.49 5.08
CA VAL A 170 -3.06 -14.59 3.77
C VAL A 170 -2.25 -13.32 3.57
N ALA A 171 -0.94 -13.45 3.39
CA ALA A 171 -0.04 -12.37 3.04
C ALA A 171 0.45 -12.57 1.61
N VAL A 172 0.42 -11.49 0.83
CA VAL A 172 0.93 -11.46 -0.55
C VAL A 172 2.06 -10.43 -0.59
N LYS A 173 3.24 -10.85 -1.01
CA LYS A 173 4.43 -10.00 -1.17
C LYS A 173 5.00 -10.17 -2.57
N ALA A 174 5.26 -9.05 -3.22
CA ALA A 174 6.06 -8.92 -4.44
C ALA A 174 6.48 -7.45 -4.60
N ASP A 175 7.41 -7.15 -5.51
CA ASP A 175 7.77 -5.76 -5.84
C ASP A 175 6.61 -5.00 -6.48
N ALA A 176 5.77 -5.70 -7.25
CA ALA A 176 4.56 -5.15 -7.83
C ALA A 176 3.41 -6.15 -7.68
N VAL A 177 2.34 -5.74 -6.99
CA VAL A 177 1.10 -6.50 -6.87
C VAL A 177 -0.01 -5.75 -7.62
N ARG A 178 -0.65 -6.41 -8.58
CA ARG A 178 -1.80 -5.88 -9.31
C ARG A 178 -2.98 -6.83 -9.15
N ILE A 179 -4.12 -6.28 -8.74
CA ILE A 179 -5.41 -6.98 -8.72
C ILE A 179 -6.24 -6.41 -9.86
N ILE A 180 -6.56 -7.23 -10.86
CA ILE A 180 -7.19 -6.78 -12.11
C ILE A 180 -8.52 -7.52 -12.30
N SER A 181 -9.60 -6.77 -12.52
CA SER A 181 -10.90 -7.28 -12.97
C SER A 181 -11.29 -6.57 -14.26
N ARG A 182 -11.82 -7.32 -15.24
CA ARG A 182 -12.10 -6.79 -16.59
C ARG A 182 -13.55 -6.38 -16.83
N ASP A 183 -14.47 -6.82 -15.99
CA ASP A 183 -15.91 -6.66 -16.23
C ASP A 183 -16.62 -6.23 -14.94
N ALA A 184 -16.95 -7.18 -14.05
CA ALA A 184 -17.71 -6.94 -12.83
C ALA A 184 -17.00 -6.13 -11.71
N GLY A 185 -15.74 -5.72 -11.90
CA GLY A 185 -14.97 -4.97 -10.90
C GLY A 185 -14.40 -5.80 -9.75
N ILE A 186 -13.93 -5.11 -8.69
CA ILE A 186 -13.34 -5.71 -7.47
C ILE A 186 -14.14 -5.22 -6.26
N LYS A 187 -14.64 -6.15 -5.44
CA LYS A 187 -15.33 -5.85 -4.19
C LYS A 187 -14.49 -6.31 -3.00
N LEU A 188 -14.10 -5.37 -2.14
CA LEU A 188 -13.41 -5.64 -0.88
C LEU A 188 -14.40 -5.48 0.28
N ILE A 189 -14.58 -6.55 1.06
CA ILE A 189 -15.52 -6.57 2.18
C ILE A 189 -14.72 -6.84 3.45
N ALA A 190 -14.76 -5.88 4.39
CA ALA A 190 -14.20 -6.05 5.72
C ALA A 190 -15.35 -6.12 6.73
N GLY A 191 -15.37 -7.17 7.56
CA GLY A 191 -16.45 -7.45 8.50
C GLY A 191 -17.62 -8.22 7.87
N GLY A 192 -17.53 -9.55 7.86
CA GLY A 192 -18.58 -10.45 7.36
C GLY A 192 -19.70 -10.74 8.36
N THR A 193 -20.66 -11.58 7.93
CA THR A 193 -21.78 -12.07 8.74
C THR A 193 -21.37 -13.06 9.82
N ASP A 194 -20.20 -13.68 9.66
CA ASP A 194 -19.75 -14.75 10.54
C ASP A 194 -19.54 -14.23 11.96
N SER A 195 -20.05 -15.00 12.90
CA SER A 195 -19.94 -14.69 14.32
C SER A 195 -18.69 -15.28 14.94
N LEU A 196 -17.98 -16.19 14.26
CA LEU A 196 -16.81 -16.91 14.78
C LEU A 196 -15.60 -16.71 13.86
N ASN A 197 -14.40 -16.65 14.45
CA ASN A 197 -13.15 -16.62 13.70
C ASN A 197 -12.60 -18.05 13.43
N SER A 198 -11.43 -18.14 12.77
CA SER A 198 -10.77 -19.42 12.45
C SER A 198 -10.41 -20.29 13.66
N GLN A 199 -10.45 -19.72 14.87
CA GLN A 199 -10.18 -20.41 16.13
C GLN A 199 -11.48 -20.72 16.91
N GLY A 200 -12.65 -20.51 16.30
CA GLY A 200 -13.95 -20.74 16.92
C GLY A 200 -14.34 -19.71 17.99
N LYS A 201 -13.59 -18.61 18.15
CA LYS A 201 -13.93 -17.54 19.10
C LYS A 201 -14.90 -16.55 18.47
N LYS A 202 -15.84 -16.04 19.28
CA LYS A 202 -16.81 -15.05 18.82
C LYS A 202 -16.12 -13.74 18.42
N ILE A 203 -16.48 -13.22 17.26
CA ILE A 203 -16.06 -11.90 16.77
C ILE A 203 -16.93 -10.87 17.48
N ILE A 204 -16.36 -10.17 18.46
CA ILE A 204 -17.09 -9.16 19.25
C ILE A 204 -17.09 -7.85 18.44
N GLY A 205 -18.14 -7.03 18.52
CA GLY A 205 -18.35 -5.88 17.62
C GLY A 205 -17.22 -4.83 17.52
N LYS A 206 -16.21 -4.83 18.40
CA LYS A 206 -14.97 -4.04 18.25
C LYS A 206 -13.95 -4.66 17.27
N ASP A 207 -14.07 -5.95 16.98
CA ASP A 207 -13.23 -6.73 16.05
C ASP A 207 -13.79 -6.74 14.62
N ARG A 208 -14.98 -6.19 14.38
CA ARG A 208 -15.47 -5.90 13.02
C ARG A 208 -14.78 -4.64 12.51
N ILE A 209 -13.50 -4.80 12.21
CA ILE A 209 -12.67 -3.69 11.80
C ILE A 209 -12.77 -3.53 10.28
N GLY A 210 -12.79 -2.27 9.84
CA GLY A 210 -12.87 -1.91 8.44
C GLY A 210 -11.59 -2.21 7.66
N ILE A 211 -11.43 -1.54 6.54
CA ILE A 211 -10.22 -1.65 5.70
C ILE A 211 -9.22 -0.59 6.18
N ALA A 212 -7.98 -1.00 6.46
CA ALA A 212 -6.86 -0.07 6.63
C ALA A 212 -6.01 -0.06 5.36
N LEU A 213 -5.84 1.13 4.79
CA LEU A 213 -4.92 1.36 3.68
C LEU A 213 -3.71 2.12 4.23
N ASN A 214 -2.58 1.42 4.33
CA ASN A 214 -1.33 2.00 4.82
C ASN A 214 -0.34 2.16 3.67
N CYS A 215 -0.03 3.41 3.34
CA CYS A 215 0.96 3.74 2.33
C CYS A 215 2.31 4.01 3.02
N GLY A 216 3.28 3.11 2.83
CA GLY A 216 4.66 3.30 3.33
C GLY A 216 4.99 2.59 4.64
N ASN A 217 4.11 1.72 5.15
CA ASN A 217 4.32 0.96 6.39
C ASN A 217 4.62 1.87 7.60
N VAL A 218 3.85 2.95 7.75
CA VAL A 218 3.98 3.97 8.80
C VAL A 218 3.02 3.72 9.97
N PRO A 219 3.31 4.20 11.20
CA PRO A 219 2.38 4.09 12.32
C PRO A 219 1.07 4.88 12.08
N ASP A 220 0.01 4.52 12.81
CA ASP A 220 -1.35 5.08 12.63
C ASP A 220 -1.43 6.63 12.77
N SER A 221 -0.50 7.25 13.50
CA SER A 221 -0.42 8.71 13.62
C SER A 221 -0.19 9.40 12.28
N ASP A 222 0.55 8.74 11.39
CA ASP A 222 1.05 9.33 10.14
C ASP A 222 0.28 8.78 8.92
N MET A 223 -0.71 7.92 9.16
CA MET A 223 -1.49 7.28 8.11
C MET A 223 -2.58 8.22 7.56
N TYR A 224 -2.64 8.36 6.23
CA TYR A 224 -3.73 9.05 5.57
C TYR A 224 -5.05 8.29 5.76
N LYS A 225 -6.08 8.97 6.26
CA LYS A 225 -7.38 8.37 6.56
C LYS A 225 -8.32 8.56 5.37
N LEU A 226 -8.92 7.47 4.90
CA LEU A 226 -10.04 7.55 3.99
C LEU A 226 -11.29 8.01 4.74
N VAL A 227 -11.94 9.06 4.22
CA VAL A 227 -13.21 9.56 4.74
C VAL A 227 -14.34 8.98 3.89
N LYS A 228 -15.47 8.66 4.51
CA LYS A 228 -16.68 8.26 3.75
C LYS A 228 -17.20 9.46 2.95
N GLY A 229 -17.47 9.26 1.66
CA GLY A 229 -17.86 10.34 0.75
C GLY A 229 -19.13 11.08 1.18
N GLU A 230 -20.22 10.35 1.44
CA GLU A 230 -21.51 10.94 1.82
C GLU A 230 -21.45 11.79 3.09
N PRO A 231 -20.95 11.29 4.25
CA PRO A 231 -20.81 12.13 5.44
C PRO A 231 -19.90 13.34 5.24
N LEU A 232 -18.86 13.23 4.41
CA LEU A 232 -18.00 14.37 4.09
C LEU A 232 -18.75 15.44 3.29
N VAL A 233 -19.54 15.02 2.31
CA VAL A 233 -20.37 15.93 1.52
C VAL A 233 -21.41 16.65 2.40
N GLU A 234 -22.05 15.94 3.33
CA GLU A 234 -22.97 16.55 4.30
C GLU A 234 -22.28 17.58 5.19
N LEU A 235 -21.08 17.25 5.70
CA LEU A 235 -20.28 18.17 6.49
C LEU A 235 -19.92 19.44 5.69
N LEU A 236 -19.50 19.30 4.44
CA LEU A 236 -19.15 20.42 3.57
C LEU A 236 -20.37 21.30 3.24
N LYS A 237 -21.54 20.69 3.00
CA LYS A 237 -22.82 21.42 2.84
C LYS A 237 -23.18 22.19 4.10
N GLY A 238 -23.00 21.60 5.28
CA GLY A 238 -23.23 22.27 6.56
C GLY A 238 -22.29 23.45 6.76
N LEU A 239 -21.00 23.29 6.45
CA LEU A 239 -20.03 24.38 6.50
C LEU A 239 -20.39 25.53 5.55
N TYR A 240 -20.80 25.23 4.32
CA TYR A 240 -21.26 26.24 3.36
C TYR A 240 -22.48 27.01 3.89
N LYS A 241 -23.47 26.30 4.44
CA LYS A 241 -24.66 26.92 5.04
C LYS A 241 -24.26 27.89 6.15
N ASN A 242 -23.35 27.48 7.05
CA ASN A 242 -22.86 28.34 8.11
C ASN A 242 -22.16 29.60 7.58
N VAL A 243 -21.38 29.49 6.49
CA VAL A 243 -20.71 30.64 5.84
C VAL A 243 -21.74 31.57 5.21
N SER A 244 -22.76 31.04 4.54
CA SER A 244 -23.83 31.83 3.92
C SER A 244 -24.67 32.59 4.97
N GLU A 245 -25.01 31.93 6.07
CA GLU A 245 -25.70 32.56 7.20
C GLU A 245 -24.83 33.66 7.85
N LEU A 246 -23.53 33.41 8.02
CA LEU A 246 -22.59 34.40 8.54
C LEU A 246 -22.50 35.64 7.63
N ASN A 247 -22.39 35.44 6.31
CA ASN A 247 -22.37 36.54 5.35
C ASN A 247 -23.68 37.34 5.39
N SER A 248 -24.82 36.67 5.52
CA SER A 248 -26.13 37.32 5.64
C SER A 248 -26.24 38.14 6.93
N ALA A 249 -25.75 37.62 8.05
CA ALA A 249 -25.72 38.33 9.33
C ALA A 249 -24.80 39.57 9.27
N VAL A 250 -23.62 39.45 8.66
CA VAL A 250 -22.72 40.59 8.43
C VAL A 250 -23.38 41.64 7.55
N GLY A 251 -24.09 41.23 6.49
CA GLY A 251 -24.88 42.13 5.65
C GLY A 251 -25.97 42.89 6.43
N GLN A 252 -26.70 42.21 7.31
CA GLN A 252 -27.70 42.84 8.17
C GLN A 252 -27.07 43.84 9.16
N ILE A 253 -25.93 43.52 9.75
CA ILE A 253 -25.18 44.43 10.64
C ILE A 253 -24.72 45.67 9.87
N ALA A 254 -24.19 45.50 8.65
CA ALA A 254 -23.78 46.62 7.80
C ALA A 254 -24.96 47.55 7.46
N GLN A 255 -26.13 46.99 7.11
CA GLN A 255 -27.34 47.77 6.87
C GLN A 255 -27.83 48.51 8.13
N ALA A 256 -27.79 47.85 9.29
CA ALA A 256 -28.13 48.49 10.56
C ALA A 256 -27.20 49.67 10.90
N LEU A 257 -25.90 49.53 10.64
CA LEU A 257 -24.92 50.61 10.82
C LEU A 257 -25.18 51.80 9.89
N ILE A 258 -25.50 51.55 8.62
CA ILE A 258 -25.89 52.59 7.65
C ILE A 258 -27.14 53.34 8.14
N ALA A 259 -28.16 52.61 8.61
CA ALA A 259 -29.39 53.21 9.12
C ALA A 259 -29.17 54.05 10.39
N VAL A 260 -28.37 53.55 11.34
CA VAL A 260 -27.97 54.30 12.54
C VAL A 260 -27.18 55.55 12.17
N GLY A 261 -26.21 55.46 11.25
CA GLY A 261 -25.44 56.60 10.76
C GLY A 261 -26.31 57.66 10.07
N GLY A 262 -27.28 57.23 9.25
CA GLY A 262 -28.26 58.11 8.60
C GLY A 262 -29.15 58.83 9.62
N ASN A 263 -29.65 58.10 10.63
CA ASN A 263 -30.44 58.70 11.70
C ASN A 263 -29.62 59.67 12.56
N LEU A 264 -28.35 59.37 12.84
CA LEU A 264 -27.46 60.26 13.59
C LEU A 264 -27.15 61.55 12.83
N ALA A 265 -26.97 61.47 11.50
CA ALA A 265 -26.80 62.64 10.64
C ALA A 265 -28.09 63.48 10.50
N ALA A 266 -29.25 62.87 10.70
CA ALA A 266 -30.55 63.53 10.71
C ALA A 266 -30.90 64.19 12.06
N ILE A 267 -30.17 63.86 13.15
CA ILE A 267 -30.27 64.60 14.41
C ILE A 267 -29.61 65.98 14.17
N PRO A 268 -30.34 67.11 14.26
CA PRO A 268 -29.76 68.42 14.06
C PRO A 268 -28.77 68.70 15.19
N PHE A 269 -27.47 68.55 14.90
CA PHE A 269 -26.41 69.00 15.78
C PHE A 269 -26.28 70.52 15.62
N THR A 270 -26.77 71.28 16.60
CA THR A 270 -26.49 72.71 16.70
C THR A 270 -25.04 72.90 17.17
N ALA A 271 -24.09 72.79 16.24
CA ALA A 271 -22.72 73.24 16.48
C ALA A 271 -22.30 74.34 15.49
N PRO A 272 -21.39 75.22 15.92
CA PRO A 272 -20.95 76.34 15.10
C PRO A 272 -20.33 75.84 13.79
N ALA A 273 -20.65 76.54 12.70
CA ALA A 273 -20.30 76.21 11.33
C ALA A 273 -18.84 75.73 11.16
N GLY A 274 -18.65 74.45 10.82
CA GLY A 274 -17.33 73.91 10.51
C GLY A 274 -17.22 72.38 10.34
N ALA A 275 -18.15 71.58 10.90
CA ALA A 275 -17.98 70.12 10.99
C ALA A 275 -18.89 69.29 10.04
N ALA A 276 -19.45 69.88 8.98
CA ALA A 276 -20.43 69.22 8.11
C ALA A 276 -19.85 68.25 7.07
N SER A 277 -18.52 68.12 6.93
CA SER A 277 -17.90 67.36 5.83
C SER A 277 -17.58 65.88 6.12
N ALA A 278 -17.72 65.40 7.37
CA ALA A 278 -17.29 64.05 7.71
C ALA A 278 -18.35 62.95 7.48
N ALA A 279 -19.65 63.27 7.62
CA ALA A 279 -20.71 62.26 7.61
C ALA A 279 -21.07 61.72 6.20
N GLY A 280 -20.94 62.55 5.16
CA GLY A 280 -21.24 62.15 3.77
C GLY A 280 -20.19 61.23 3.16
N GLY A 281 -18.92 61.38 3.55
CA GLY A 281 -17.81 60.54 3.08
C GLY A 281 -17.90 59.12 3.61
N THR A 282 -18.24 58.92 4.89
CA THR A 282 -18.32 57.59 5.51
C THR A 282 -19.51 56.77 4.96
N LEU A 283 -20.62 57.42 4.62
CA LEU A 283 -21.82 56.75 4.11
C LEU A 283 -21.60 56.19 2.70
N ALA A 284 -20.95 56.94 1.80
CA ALA A 284 -20.65 56.51 0.43
C ALA A 284 -19.68 55.31 0.38
N THR A 285 -18.70 55.25 1.28
CA THR A 285 -17.76 54.13 1.37
C THR A 285 -18.43 52.85 1.89
N LEU A 286 -19.45 52.97 2.75
CA LEU A 286 -20.24 51.86 3.29
C LEU A 286 -21.23 51.27 2.27
N THR A 287 -21.87 52.11 1.45
CA THR A 287 -22.71 51.63 0.34
C THR A 287 -21.88 50.95 -0.76
N ALA A 288 -20.70 51.46 -1.07
CA ALA A 288 -19.81 50.84 -2.06
C ALA A 288 -19.29 49.45 -1.62
N THR A 289 -18.92 49.30 -0.34
CA THR A 289 -18.44 48.02 0.21
C THR A 289 -19.54 46.97 0.31
N THR A 290 -20.77 47.35 0.64
CA THR A 290 -21.92 46.42 0.65
C THR A 290 -22.31 45.94 -0.74
N GLN A 291 -22.22 46.81 -1.76
CA GLN A 291 -22.51 46.42 -3.14
C GLN A 291 -21.43 45.48 -3.71
N GLN A 292 -20.15 45.72 -3.37
CA GLN A 292 -19.05 44.81 -3.72
C GLN A 292 -19.18 43.44 -3.04
N ALA A 293 -19.60 43.39 -1.77
CA ALA A 293 -19.82 42.13 -1.07
C ALA A 293 -20.94 41.29 -1.71
N ASN A 294 -22.05 41.92 -2.11
CA ASN A 294 -23.16 41.22 -2.76
C ASN A 294 -22.78 40.69 -4.16
N LEU A 295 -21.94 41.40 -4.90
CA LEU A 295 -21.42 40.93 -6.19
C LEU A 295 -20.48 39.74 -6.02
N ALA A 296 -19.58 39.77 -5.02
CA ALA A 296 -18.69 38.65 -4.73
C ALA A 296 -19.46 37.38 -4.31
N ILE A 297 -20.55 37.53 -3.55
CA ILE A 297 -21.43 36.41 -3.18
C ILE A 297 -22.10 35.81 -4.42
N SER A 298 -22.61 36.66 -5.33
CA SER A 298 -23.23 36.19 -6.57
C SER A 298 -22.25 35.48 -7.51
N GLU A 299 -20.98 35.90 -7.56
CA GLU A 299 -19.95 35.23 -8.35
C GLU A 299 -19.59 33.85 -7.80
N ILE A 300 -19.52 33.71 -6.47
CA ILE A 300 -19.25 32.43 -5.80
C ILE A 300 -20.42 31.44 -6.02
N ASP A 301 -21.66 31.90 -5.94
CA ASP A 301 -22.83 31.06 -6.20
C ASP A 301 -22.87 30.56 -7.66
N LEU A 302 -22.44 31.38 -8.62
CA LEU A 302 -22.34 31.00 -10.02
C LEU A 302 -21.26 29.93 -10.26
N GLU A 303 -20.09 30.06 -9.61
CA GLU A 303 -19.02 29.06 -9.66
C GLU A 303 -19.47 27.71 -9.08
N LEU A 304 -20.23 27.72 -7.99
CA LEU A 304 -20.79 26.50 -7.41
C LEU A 304 -21.79 25.82 -8.33
N GLN A 305 -22.65 26.57 -9.02
CA GLN A 305 -23.56 25.97 -10.02
C GLN A 305 -22.79 25.31 -11.17
N LYS A 306 -21.66 25.88 -11.59
CA LYS A 306 -20.78 25.25 -12.59
C LYS A 306 -20.18 23.95 -12.07
N ILE A 307 -19.70 23.91 -10.83
CA ILE A 307 -19.13 22.69 -10.24
C ILE A 307 -20.22 21.61 -10.05
N LEU A 308 -21.41 21.99 -9.59
CA LEU A 308 -22.53 21.07 -9.39
C LEU A 308 -23.07 20.51 -10.72
N SER A 309 -23.13 21.33 -11.78
CA SER A 309 -23.51 20.85 -13.11
C SER A 309 -22.50 19.85 -13.70
N GLN A 310 -21.21 20.02 -13.43
CA GLN A 310 -20.18 19.06 -13.86
C GLN A 310 -20.32 17.69 -13.19
N TYR A 311 -20.81 17.64 -11.95
CA TYR A 311 -21.04 16.38 -11.23
C TYR A 311 -22.33 15.64 -11.62
N ASN A 312 -23.34 16.35 -12.15
CA ASN A 312 -24.62 15.75 -12.54
C ASN A 312 -24.62 15.10 -13.94
N TYR A 313 -23.49 15.07 -14.66
CA TYR A 313 -23.35 14.38 -15.95
C TYR A 313 -22.76 12.96 -15.85
N THR A 314 -22.59 12.42 -14.65
CA THR A 314 -22.04 11.05 -14.42
C THR A 314 -22.97 10.15 -13.62
N ASN A 315 -24.26 10.14 -13.96
CA ASN A 315 -25.17 9.04 -13.63
C ASN A 315 -25.58 8.33 -14.92
#